data_AF-A0A957U587-F1
#
_entry.id   AF-A0A957U587-F1
#
_cell.length_a   1.000
_cell.length_b   1.000
_cell.length_c   1.000
_cell.angle_alpha   90.00
_cell.angle_beta   90.00
_cell.angle_gamma   90.00
#
_symmetry.space_group_name_H-M   'P 1'
#
loop_
_entity.id
_entity.type
_entity.pdbx_description
1 polymer ?
#
loop_
_entity_poly.entity_id
_entity_poly.type
_entity_poly.pdbx_seq_one_letter_code
_entity_poly.pdbx_strand_id
1 'polypeptide(L)' 'AALARDEVETAVELYALAASTPHVANSRWYARVIGEPVRAASARLPADAVRAAQARGAALSLPEGLAIVKRLLVAV' A
#
# COMPACT_ATOMS: atom_id res chain seq x y z
N ALA A 1 -4.32 13.54 -11.10
CA ALA A 1 -4.68 14.24 -9.85
C ALA A 1 -3.64 13.89 -8.79
N ALA A 2 -3.29 14.81 -7.88
CA ALA A 2 -2.51 14.45 -6.70
C ALA A 2 -3.40 13.62 -5.77
N LEU A 3 -2.90 12.48 -5.29
CA LEU A 3 -3.63 11.64 -4.34
C LEU A 3 -3.80 12.39 -3.01
N ALA A 4 -4.95 12.21 -2.36
CA ALA A 4 -5.15 12.65 -0.99
C ALA A 4 -4.21 11.87 -0.05
N ARG A 5 -3.86 12.46 1.10
CA ARG A 5 -2.94 11.84 2.07
C ARG A 5 -3.37 10.43 2.47
N ASP A 6 -4.65 10.24 2.75
CA ASP A 6 -5.20 8.95 3.18
C ASP A 6 -5.13 7.89 2.06
N GLU A 7 -5.22 8.29 0.79
CA GLU A 7 -5.06 7.39 -0.35
C GLU A 7 -3.61 6.89 -0.48
N VAL A 8 -2.63 7.76 -0.20
CA VAL A 8 -1.21 7.39 -0.21
C VAL A 8 -0.87 6.45 0.95
N GLU A 9 -1.38 6.73 2.15
CA GLU A 9 -1.21 5.83 3.31
C GLU A 9 -1.87 4.46 3.04
N THR A 10 -3.07 4.44 2.43
CA THR A 10 -3.76 3.20 2.05
C THR A 10 -2.98 2.42 0.99
N ALA A 11 -2.35 3.09 0.02
CA ALA A 11 -1.51 2.44 -0.98
C ALA A 11 -0.26 1.80 -0.36
N VAL A 12 0.37 2.47 0.61
CA VAL A 12 1.49 1.92 1.38
C VAL A 12 1.06 0.69 2.18
N GLU A 13 -0.10 0.76 2.83
CA GLU A 13 -0.68 -0.33 3.62
C GLU A 13 -0.97 -1.57 2.75
N LEU A 14 -1.66 -1.40 1.63
CA LEU A 14 -1.97 -2.50 0.70
C LEU A 14 -0.71 -3.08 0.05
N TYR A 15 0.28 -2.24 -0.26
CA TYR A 15 1.54 -2.73 -0.83
C TYR A 15 2.38 -3.49 0.19
N ALA A 16 2.40 -3.06 1.46
CA ALA A 16 3.04 -3.80 2.55
C ALA A 16 2.39 -5.17 2.76
N LEU A 17 1.05 -5.24 2.73
CA LEU A 17 0.32 -6.51 2.74
C LEU A 17 0.73 -7.38 1.54
N ALA A 18 0.72 -6.85 0.32
CA ALA A 18 1.08 -7.62 -0.87
C ALA A 18 2.52 -8.16 -0.78
N ALA A 19 3.46 -7.33 -0.32
CA ALA A 19 4.87 -7.69 -0.16
C ALA A 19 5.12 -8.74 0.94
N SER A 20 4.14 -9.06 1.79
CA SER A 20 4.24 -10.20 2.71
C SER A 20 4.24 -11.56 1.99
N THR A 21 3.78 -11.60 0.73
CA THR A 21 3.76 -12.81 -0.09
C THR A 21 5.08 -12.94 -0.87
N PRO A 22 5.79 -14.09 -0.80
CA PRO A 22 7.09 -14.27 -1.46
C PRO A 22 7.08 -14.02 -2.98
N HIS A 23 5.96 -14.31 -3.65
CA HIS A 23 5.79 -14.05 -5.09
C HIS A 23 5.89 -12.56 -5.43
N VAL A 24 5.31 -11.70 -4.59
CA VAL A 24 5.33 -10.24 -4.77
C VAL A 24 6.68 -9.69 -4.35
N ALA A 25 7.19 -10.08 -3.17
CA ALA A 25 8.44 -9.59 -2.61
C ALA A 25 9.65 -9.83 -3.53
N ASN A 26 9.70 -10.98 -4.21
CA ASN A 26 10.84 -11.38 -5.05
C ASN A 26 10.67 -10.99 -6.54
N SER A 27 9.59 -10.31 -6.90
CA SER A 27 9.30 -9.97 -8.29
C SER A 27 9.72 -8.54 -8.61
N ARG A 28 10.64 -8.42 -9.57
CA ARG A 28 11.05 -7.12 -10.12
C ARG A 28 9.90 -6.36 -10.76
N TRP A 29 8.91 -7.07 -11.30
CA TRP A 29 7.75 -6.44 -11.91
C TRP A 29 6.92 -5.70 -10.86
N TYR A 30 6.58 -6.35 -9.74
CA TYR A 30 5.81 -5.70 -8.66
C TYR A 30 6.58 -4.57 -7.99
N ALA A 31 7.89 -4.76 -7.75
CA ALA A 31 8.75 -3.71 -7.22
C ALA A 31 8.73 -2.45 -8.10
N ARG A 32 8.81 -2.62 -9.43
CA ARG A 32 8.86 -1.50 -10.38
C ARG A 32 7.48 -0.87 -10.64
N VAL A 33 6.48 -1.69 -10.94
CA VAL A 33 5.17 -1.21 -11.42
C VAL A 33 4.30 -0.70 -10.28
N ILE A 34 4.42 -1.28 -9.07
CA ILE A 34 3.62 -0.87 -7.90
C ILE A 34 4.49 -0.20 -6.84
N GLY A 35 5.62 -0.83 -6.48
CA GLY A 35 6.48 -0.35 -5.40
C GLY A 35 7.10 1.02 -5.64
N GLU A 36 7.60 1.31 -6.86
CA GLU A 36 8.17 2.63 -7.16
C GLU A 36 7.13 3.76 -7.13
N PRO A 37 5.95 3.64 -7.76
CA PRO A 37 4.90 4.64 -7.61
C PRO A 37 4.46 4.87 -6.16
N VAL A 38 4.28 3.79 -5.37
CA VAL A 38 3.92 3.89 -3.95
C VAL A 38 5.02 4.61 -3.15
N ARG A 39 6.29 4.29 -3.40
CA ARG A 39 7.43 4.97 -2.78
C ARG A 39 7.50 6.46 -3.17
N ALA A 40 7.29 6.77 -4.44
CA ALA A 40 7.31 8.15 -4.93
C ALA A 40 6.17 8.98 -4.32
N ALA A 41 4.96 8.41 -4.22
CA ALA A 41 3.83 9.07 -3.59
C ALA A 41 4.04 9.29 -2.08
N SER A 42 4.53 8.26 -1.37
CA SER A 42 4.77 8.31 0.07
C SER A 42 5.93 9.21 0.50
N ALA A 43 6.82 9.59 -0.42
CA ALA A 43 7.92 10.53 -0.14
C ALA A 43 7.45 11.93 0.34
N ARG A 44 6.16 12.26 0.13
CA ARG A 44 5.56 13.52 0.58
C ARG A 44 4.91 13.42 1.97
N LEU A 45 4.89 12.23 2.57
CA LEU A 45 4.31 11.99 3.88
C LEU A 45 5.36 12.06 5.00
N PRO A 46 4.96 12.39 6.24
CA PRO A 46 5.80 12.18 7.40
C PRO A 46 6.24 10.72 7.51
N ALA A 47 7.50 10.48 7.88
CA ALA A 47 8.05 9.13 7.98
C ALA A 47 7.27 8.23 8.96
N ASP A 48 6.75 8.79 10.05
CA ASP A 48 5.90 8.07 11.00
C ASP A 48 4.59 7.58 10.38
N ALA A 49 3.98 8.37 9.50
CA ALA A 49 2.76 7.97 8.81
C ALA A 49 3.02 6.79 7.86
N VAL A 50 4.14 6.83 7.12
CA VAL A 50 4.56 5.73 6.25
C VAL A 50 4.82 4.45 7.06
N ARG A 51 5.55 4.57 8.18
CA ARG A 51 5.82 3.43 9.07
C ARG A 51 4.54 2.85 9.66
N ALA A 52 3.62 3.70 10.11
CA ALA A 52 2.33 3.27 10.65
C ALA A 52 1.51 2.52 9.60
N ALA A 53 1.45 3.03 8.37
CA ALA A 53 0.76 2.37 7.26
C ALA A 53 1.40 1.01 6.90
N GLN A 54 2.73 0.93 6.85
CA GLN A 54 3.45 -0.33 6.63
C GLN A 54 3.15 -1.36 7.74
N ALA A 55 3.16 -0.92 9.00
CA ALA A 55 2.88 -1.77 10.14
C ALA A 55 1.43 -2.30 10.12
N ARG A 56 0.46 -1.45 9.78
CA ARG A 56 -0.92 -1.90 9.54
C ARG A 56 -0.95 -2.98 8.46
N GLY A 57 -0.37 -2.70 7.29
CA GLY A 57 -0.35 -3.62 6.15
C GLY A 57 0.29 -4.97 6.45
N ALA A 58 1.40 -4.97 7.19
CA ALA A 58 2.08 -6.19 7.61
C ALA A 58 1.27 -7.03 8.61
N ALA A 59 0.34 -6.43 9.35
CA ALA A 59 -0.54 -7.11 10.29
C ALA A 59 -1.86 -7.59 9.66
N LEU A 60 -2.19 -7.15 8.43
CA LEU A 60 -3.41 -7.54 7.74
C LEU A 60 -3.31 -8.96 7.18
N SER A 61 -4.46 -9.63 7.13
CA SER A 61 -4.69 -10.79 6.27
C SER A 61 -5.18 -10.37 4.87
N LEU A 62 -5.07 -11.28 3.90
CA LEU A 62 -5.59 -11.04 2.55
C LEU A 62 -7.10 -10.71 2.51
N PRO A 63 -7.98 -11.39 3.28
CA PRO A 63 -9.39 -11.01 3.35
C PRO A 63 -9.62 -9.57 3.88
N GLU A 64 -8.86 -9.14 4.88
CA GLU A 64 -8.96 -7.78 5.42
C GLU A 64 -8.46 -6.73 4.41
N GLY A 65 -7.35 -7.02 3.71
CA GLY A 65 -6.89 -6.21 2.59
C GLY A 65 -7.91 -6.11 1.46
N LEU A 66 -8.58 -7.21 1.11
CA LEU A 66 -9.65 -7.23 0.12
C LEU A 66 -10.84 -6.36 0.55
N ALA A 67 -11.17 -6.34 1.84
CA ALA A 67 -12.23 -5.46 2.36
C ALA A 67 -11.88 -3.98 2.21
N ILE A 68 -10.61 -3.60 2.37
CA ILE A 68 -10.13 -2.23 2.06
C ILE A 68 -10.34 -1.92 0.57
N VAL A 69 -9.86 -2.79 -0.33
CA VAL A 69 -10.02 -2.59 -1.79
C VAL A 69 -11.50 -2.46 -2.17
N LYS A 70 -12.38 -3.32 -1.63
CA LYS A 70 -13.82 -3.24 -1.88
C LYS A 70 -14.42 -1.90 -1.44
N ARG A 71 -14.03 -1.38 -0.26
CA ARG A 71 -14.51 -0.07 0.21
C ARG A 71 -14.08 1.06 -0.72
N LEU A 72 -12.85 1.02 -1.22
CA LEU A 72 -12.35 2.01 -2.17
C LEU A 72 -13.11 1.97 -3.49
N LEU A 73 -13.42 0.77 -4.01
CA LEU A 73 -14.15 0.61 -5.27
C LEU A 73 -15.61 1.04 -5.19
N VAL A 74 -16.23 1.00 -4.00
CA VAL A 74 -17.62 1.46 -3.78
C VAL A 74 -17.69 2.97 -3.52
N ALA A 75 -16.56 3.60 -3.16
CA ALA A 75 -16.46 5.03 -2.92
C ALA A 75 -16.19 5.88 -4.18
N VAL A 76 -16.09 5.24 -5.34
CA VAL A 76 -15.90 5.84 -6.69
C VAL A 76 -17.22 5.86 -7.43
#